data_AF-A0A1Q9T236-F1
#
_entry.id   AF-A0A1Q9T236-F1
#
_cell.length_a   1.000
_cell.length_b   1.000
_cell.length_c   1.000
_cell.angle_alpha   90.00
_cell.angle_beta   90.00
_cell.angle_gamma   90.00
#
_symmetry.space_group_name_H-M   'P 1'
#
loop_
_entity.id
_entity.type
_entity.pdbx_description
1 polymer ?
#
loop_
_entity_poly.entity_id
_entity_poly.type
_entity_poly.pdbx_seq_one_letter_code
_entity_poly.pdbx_strand_id
1 'polypeptide(L)'
;MRRLGPRVLGVLVRRGADFASAEDAVQKALIEAVDRWPEGMPSDPQAWLVTVAWRRWLGHVRSETARHRRERADLAEPPQPGWARGQCCGGPVRWPVGRRHR
;
A
#
# COMPACT_ATOMS: atom_id res chain seq x y z
N MET A 1 -6.68 -21.01 17.15
CA MET A 1 -6.18 -20.37 15.91
C MET A 1 -5.78 -21.33 14.79
N ARG A 2 -5.04 -22.41 15.03
CA ARG A 2 -4.48 -23.29 13.95
C ARG A 2 -5.50 -23.76 12.88
N ARG A 3 -6.76 -24.00 13.25
CA ARG A 3 -7.83 -24.41 12.30
C ARG A 3 -8.45 -23.24 11.50
N LEU A 4 -8.27 -21.99 11.93
CA LEU A 4 -8.83 -20.81 11.26
C LEU A 4 -7.97 -20.39 10.06
N GLY A 5 -6.64 -20.45 10.18
CA GLY A 5 -5.70 -20.03 9.13
C GLY A 5 -6.00 -20.66 7.76
N PRO A 6 -6.01 -22.00 7.63
CA PRO A 6 -6.31 -22.66 6.35
C PRO A 6 -7.70 -22.36 5.79
N ARG A 7 -8.71 -22.13 6.66
CA ARG A 7 -10.07 -21.78 6.22
C ARG A 7 -10.10 -20.38 5.62
N VAL A 8 -9.49 -19.41 6.29
CA VAL A 8 -9.38 -18.03 5.82
C VAL A 8 -8.55 -17.97 4.54
N LEU A 9 -7.43 -18.69 4.48
CA LEU A 9 -6.60 -18.83 3.28
C LEU A 9 -7.40 -19.33 2.08
N GLY A 10 -8.17 -20.41 2.26
CA GLY A 10 -9.04 -20.93 1.21
C GLY A 10 -10.11 -19.95 0.75
N VAL A 11 -10.62 -19.08 1.64
CA VAL A 11 -11.55 -18.01 1.26
C VAL A 11 -10.87 -16.96 0.38
N LEU A 12 -9.66 -16.53 0.71
CA LEU A 12 -8.93 -15.53 -0.09
C LEU A 12 -8.57 -16.08 -1.48
N VAL A 13 -8.06 -17.31 -1.54
CA VAL A 13 -7.70 -17.96 -2.82
C VAL A 13 -8.92 -18.13 -3.71
N ARG A 14 -10.07 -18.56 -3.18
CA ARG A 14 -11.33 -18.64 -3.94
C ARG A 14 -11.84 -17.29 -4.42
N ARG A 15 -11.44 -16.18 -3.79
CA ARG A 15 -11.79 -14.81 -4.20
C ARG A 15 -10.81 -14.23 -5.23
N GLY A 16 -9.79 -14.99 -5.64
CA GLY A 16 -8.86 -14.59 -6.70
C GLY A 16 -7.54 -14.01 -6.22
N ALA A 17 -7.24 -14.03 -4.91
CA ALA A 17 -5.88 -13.79 -4.46
C ALA A 17 -4.99 -14.98 -4.83
N ASP A 18 -3.79 -14.74 -5.36
CA ASP A 18 -2.81 -15.81 -5.51
C ASP A 18 -2.42 -16.36 -4.13
N PHE A 19 -1.94 -17.60 -4.11
CA PHE A 19 -1.68 -18.32 -2.85
C PHE A 19 -0.68 -17.60 -1.95
N ALA A 20 0.42 -17.10 -2.52
CA ALA A 20 1.48 -16.45 -1.74
C ALA A 20 0.96 -15.16 -1.10
N SER A 21 0.33 -14.27 -1.89
CA SER A 21 -0.27 -13.04 -1.36
C SER A 21 -1.37 -13.32 -0.33
N ALA A 22 -2.15 -14.37 -0.53
CA ALA A 22 -3.20 -14.78 0.40
C ALA A 22 -2.63 -15.30 1.73
N GLU A 23 -1.60 -16.13 1.68
CA GLU A 23 -0.91 -16.64 2.87
C GLU A 23 -0.33 -15.48 3.69
N ASP A 24 0.38 -14.56 3.03
CA ASP A 24 1.00 -13.40 3.66
C ASP A 24 -0.03 -12.50 4.35
N ALA A 25 -1.19 -12.31 3.70
CA ALA A 25 -2.30 -11.56 4.27
C ALA A 25 -2.95 -12.26 5.47
N VAL A 26 -3.08 -13.59 5.44
CA VAL A 26 -3.60 -14.38 6.58
C VAL A 26 -2.65 -14.34 7.75
N GLN A 27 -1.33 -14.46 7.52
CA GLN A 27 -0.34 -14.36 8.59
C GLN A 27 -0.39 -12.98 9.26
N LYS A 28 -0.49 -11.88 8.49
CA LYS A 28 -0.67 -10.52 9.05
C LYS A 28 -1.96 -10.39 9.87
N ALA A 29 -3.05 -11.00 9.43
CA ALA A 29 -4.31 -11.00 10.17
C ALA A 29 -4.22 -11.81 11.48
N LEU A 30 -3.49 -12.92 11.48
CA LEU A 30 -3.26 -13.72 12.67
C LEU A 30 -2.36 -13.01 13.68
N ILE A 31 -1.34 -12.27 13.23
CA ILE A 31 -0.52 -11.42 14.11
C ILE A 31 -1.41 -10.37 14.79
N GLU A 32 -2.25 -9.67 14.01
CA GLU A 32 -3.17 -8.67 14.58
C GLU A 32 -4.22 -9.28 15.54
N ALA A 33 -4.59 -10.54 15.33
CA ALA A 33 -5.44 -11.27 16.27
C ALA A 33 -4.73 -11.54 17.61
N VAL A 34 -3.44 -11.88 17.58
CA VAL A 34 -2.64 -12.09 18.80
C VAL A 34 -2.56 -10.81 19.62
N ASP A 35 -2.44 -9.66 18.96
CA ASP A 35 -2.37 -8.36 19.64
C ASP A 35 -3.73 -7.93 20.21
N ARG A 36 -4.83 -8.15 19.47
CA ARG A 36 -6.15 -7.61 19.85
C ARG A 36 -7.01 -8.52 20.71
N TRP A 37 -6.93 -9.84 20.55
CA TRP A 37 -7.84 -10.75 21.26
C TRP A 37 -7.65 -10.81 22.79
N PRO A 38 -6.49 -10.48 23.38
CA PRO A 38 -6.39 -10.29 24.84
C PRO A 38 -7.37 -9.24 25.39
N GLU A 39 -7.76 -8.25 24.59
CA GLU A 39 -8.76 -7.23 24.95
C GLU A 39 -10.21 -7.70 24.74
N GLY A 40 -10.39 -8.81 24.02
CA GLY A 40 -11.69 -9.40 23.73
C GLY A 40 -11.70 -10.10 22.36
N MET A 41 -12.07 -11.39 22.35
CA MET A 41 -12.24 -12.11 21.10
C MET A 41 -13.55 -11.69 20.40
N PRO A 42 -13.53 -11.43 19.07
CA PRO A 42 -14.74 -11.18 18.30
C PRO A 42 -15.74 -12.34 18.39
N SER A 43 -17.03 -12.03 18.24
CA SER A 43 -18.12 -13.03 18.24
C SER A 43 -17.98 -14.07 17.12
N ASP A 44 -17.48 -13.65 15.95
CA ASP A 44 -17.05 -14.54 14.87
C ASP A 44 -15.57 -14.27 14.50
N PRO A 45 -14.63 -15.04 15.08
CA PRO A 45 -13.21 -14.90 14.78
C PRO A 45 -12.86 -15.20 13.33
N GLN A 46 -13.61 -16.08 12.66
CA GLN A 46 -13.32 -16.45 11.27
C GLN A 46 -13.69 -15.31 10.32
N ALA A 47 -14.89 -14.74 10.48
CA ALA A 47 -15.34 -13.58 9.69
C ALA A 47 -14.44 -12.35 9.94
N TRP A 48 -14.01 -12.16 11.18
CA TRP A 48 -13.07 -11.10 11.53
C TRP A 48 -11.73 -11.29 10.81
N LEU A 49 -11.15 -12.49 10.86
CA LEU A 49 -9.88 -12.79 10.17
C LEU A 49 -10.00 -12.64 8.65
N VAL A 50 -11.09 -13.10 8.03
CA VAL A 50 -11.34 -12.87 6.59
C VAL A 50 -11.35 -11.39 6.26
N THR A 51 -11.99 -10.57 7.10
CA THR A 51 -12.09 -9.12 6.89
C THR A 51 -10.71 -8.45 6.97
N VAL A 52 -9.94 -8.77 8.00
CA VAL A 52 -8.59 -8.20 8.18
C VAL A 52 -7.66 -8.65 7.08
N ALA A 53 -7.62 -9.96 6.77
CA ALA A 53 -6.78 -10.50 5.69
C ALA A 53 -7.13 -9.87 4.34
N TRP A 54 -8.41 -9.71 4.01
CA TRP A 54 -8.84 -9.05 2.78
C TRP A 54 -8.37 -7.59 2.67
N ARG A 55 -8.45 -6.83 3.77
CA ARG A 55 -7.95 -5.44 3.83
C ARG A 55 -6.44 -5.38 3.61
N ARG A 56 -5.69 -6.29 4.24
CA ARG A 56 -4.22 -6.39 4.09
C ARG A 56 -3.84 -6.72 2.64
N TRP A 57 -4.51 -7.69 2.02
CA TRP A 57 -4.30 -8.06 0.63
C TRP A 57 -4.61 -6.89 -0.33
N LEU A 58 -5.74 -6.21 -0.17
CA LEU A 58 -6.05 -5.02 -0.97
C LEU A 58 -5.00 -3.91 -0.79
N GLY A 59 -4.47 -3.74 0.41
CA GLY A 59 -3.36 -2.82 0.68
C GLY A 59 -2.11 -3.17 -0.14
N HIS A 60 -1.74 -4.46 -0.17
CA HIS A 60 -0.63 -4.96 -0.95
C HIS A 60 -0.82 -4.70 -2.46
N VAL A 61 -1.98 -5.08 -3.04
CA VAL A 61 -2.29 -4.84 -4.46
C VAL A 61 -2.18 -3.36 -4.84
N ARG A 62 -2.67 -2.46 -3.98
CA ARG A 62 -2.56 -1.00 -4.21
C ARG A 62 -1.10 -0.53 -4.16
N SER A 63 -0.31 -1.05 -3.22
CA SER A 63 1.12 -0.74 -3.09
C SER A 63 1.90 -1.16 -4.34
N GLU A 64 1.69 -2.38 -4.82
CA GLU A 64 2.33 -2.91 -6.02
C GLU A 64 1.94 -2.12 -7.26
N THR A 65 0.65 -1.80 -7.42
CA THR A 65 0.17 -0.96 -8.53
C THR A 65 0.81 0.42 -8.50
N ALA A 66 0.91 1.04 -7.31
CA ALA A 66 1.55 2.35 -7.17
C ALA A 66 3.06 2.29 -7.46
N ARG A 67 3.74 1.20 -7.07
CA ARG A 67 5.14 0.94 -7.37
C ARG A 67 5.37 0.80 -8.87
N HIS A 68 4.63 -0.09 -9.53
CA HIS A 68 4.70 -0.25 -10.98
C HIS A 68 4.44 1.05 -11.74
N ARG A 69 3.51 1.90 -11.26
CA ARG A 69 3.26 3.21 -11.88
C ARG A 69 4.47 4.13 -11.79
N ARG A 70 5.19 4.15 -10.65
CA ARG A 70 6.42 4.94 -10.48
C ARG A 70 7.54 4.43 -11.38
N GLU A 71 7.79 3.12 -11.35
CA GLU A 71 8.81 2.50 -12.18
C GLU A 71 8.56 2.74 -13.68
N ARG A 72 7.29 2.68 -14.13
CA ARG A 72 6.93 3.05 -15.51
C ARG A 72 7.11 4.53 -15.82
N ALA A 73 6.89 5.41 -14.85
CA ALA A 73 7.10 6.84 -15.01
C ALA A 73 8.60 7.20 -15.05
N ASP A 74 9.43 6.48 -14.30
CA ASP A 74 10.89 6.68 -14.31
C ASP A 74 11.53 6.21 -15.63
N LEU A 75 10.98 5.13 -16.22
CA LEU A 75 11.40 4.63 -17.54
C LEU A 75 10.89 5.50 -18.71
N ALA A 76 9.79 6.22 -18.51
CA ALA A 76 9.30 7.19 -19.48
C ALA A 76 10.08 8.49 -19.25
N GLU A 77 11.04 8.80 -20.13
CA GLU A 77 11.83 10.05 -20.11
C GLU A 77 10.98 11.22 -19.60
N PRO A 78 11.37 11.91 -18.50
CA PRO A 78 10.59 13.01 -17.98
C PRO A 78 10.35 14.03 -19.10
N PRO A 79 9.14 14.63 -19.20
CA PRO A 79 8.93 15.69 -20.17
C PRO A 79 10.01 16.75 -19.94
N GLN A 80 10.79 17.01 -20.99
CA GLN A 80 11.91 17.93 -20.92
C GLN A 80 11.41 19.21 -20.24
N PRO A 81 12.00 19.62 -19.11
CA PRO A 81 11.46 20.69 -18.33
C PRO A 81 11.34 21.94 -19.21
N GLY A 82 10.23 22.67 -19.09
CA GLY A 82 9.84 23.74 -20.02
C GLY A 82 10.85 24.90 -20.16
N TRP A 83 11.93 24.91 -19.37
CA TRP A 83 13.06 25.82 -19.55
C TRP A 83 14.00 25.44 -20.72
N ALA A 84 13.89 24.21 -21.25
CA ALA A 84 14.75 23.72 -22.34
C ALA A 84 14.27 24.11 -23.75
N ARG A 85 13.07 24.69 -23.90
CA ARG A 85 12.53 25.15 -25.20
C ARG A 85 12.16 26.62 -25.17
N GLY A 86 13.14 27.49 -24.96
CA GLY A 86 12.96 28.90 -25.25
C GLY A 86 13.87 29.84 -24.49
N GLN A 87 14.92 30.30 -25.19
CA GLN A 87 15.45 31.66 -25.09
C GLN A 87 16.31 31.96 -23.85
N CYS A 88 17.62 31.79 -24.03
CA CYS A 88 18.65 32.55 -23.33
C CYS A 88 18.55 34.05 -23.68
N CYS A 89 17.56 34.79 -23.16
CA CYS A 89 17.52 36.25 -23.26
C CYS A 89 16.85 36.88 -22.01
N GLY A 90 17.65 37.28 -21.02
CA GLY A 90 17.47 38.52 -20.25
C GLY A 90 16.42 38.58 -19.13
N GLY A 91 16.87 38.52 -17.87
CA GLY A 91 16.18 39.13 -16.72
C GLY A 91 16.51 38.50 -15.36
N PRO A 92 16.89 39.28 -14.33
CA PRO A 92 17.24 38.72 -13.02
C PRO A 92 15.98 38.26 -12.28
N VAL A 93 15.84 36.94 -12.07
CA VAL A 93 14.79 36.38 -11.22
C VAL A 93 15.13 36.67 -9.76
N ARG A 94 14.41 37.61 -9.14
CA ARG A 94 14.48 37.89 -7.71
C ARG A 94 13.53 36.95 -6.96
N TRP A 95 14.07 35.94 -6.29
CA TRP A 95 13.33 35.13 -5.32
C TRP A 95 12.98 35.96 -4.07
N PRO A 96 11.74 35.93 -3.55
CA PRO A 96 11.43 36.56 -2.28
C PRO A 96 11.98 35.70 -1.14
N VAL A 97 13.08 36.13 -0.55
CA VAL A 97 13.52 35.66 0.77
C VAL A 97 12.66 36.33 1.84
N GLY A 98 11.84 35.54 2.54
CA GLY A 98 11.13 35.95 3.76
C GLY A 98 10.12 34.86 4.17
N ARG A 99 10.03 34.38 5.41
CA ARG A 99 10.43 34.88 6.72
C ARG A 99 10.75 33.71 7.64
N ARG A 100 11.78 33.81 8.48
CA ARG A 100 11.80 33.12 9.78
C ARG A 100 11.46 34.18 10.83
N HIS A 101 10.27 34.10 11.39
CA HIS A 101 9.98 34.77 12.66
C HIS A 101 10.58 33.92 13.78
N ARG A 102 11.27 34.64 14.68
CA ARG A 102 11.86 34.17 15.93
C ARG A 102 10.78 34.01 16.98
#